data_AF-H5SJT9-F1
#
_entry.id   AF-H5SJT9-F1
#
_cell.length_a   1.000
_cell.length_b   1.000
_cell.length_c   1.000
_cell.angle_alpha   90.00
_cell.angle_beta   90.00
_cell.angle_gamma   90.00
#
_symmetry.space_group_name_H-M   'P 1'
#
loop_
_entity.id
_entity.type
_entity.pdbx_description
1 polymer ?
#
loop_
_entity_poly.entity_id
_entity_poly.type
_entity_poly.pdbx_seq_one_letter_code
_entity_poly.pdbx_strand_id
1 'polypeptide(L)'
;MKRFVSLLVLGLFLGWGSTYAQPTPEEVYKCFAELGVSDLQTLQTAFAKGFADKRITPDTALRLCQRLKQTAAPISLREGVLQIIGRALMEELPVTMLIDKTFEGLTKGIPLDVINDDLLERKTTLSEVKTLLASKGVTINLTIRFGMVTLKLTLEAVDTTITEAAGALEDYVRGGGKLEDANAIKSAVQLRLLRNPLIPQMLTSYIDQVVSAAEWAQIAQNIAKRLKK
;
A
#
# COMPACT_ATOMS: atom_id res chain seq x y z
N MET A 1 -10.75 -40.58 -64.73
CA MET A 1 -9.41 -40.03 -64.42
C MET A 1 -9.57 -38.68 -63.72
N LYS A 2 -8.69 -38.40 -62.74
CA LYS A 2 -8.47 -37.13 -61.99
C LYS A 2 -9.45 -36.89 -60.82
N ARG A 3 -9.26 -37.52 -59.66
CA ARG A 3 -8.31 -37.26 -58.53
C ARG A 3 -8.60 -35.97 -57.74
N PHE A 4 -9.38 -36.15 -56.67
CA PHE A 4 -9.30 -35.43 -55.41
C PHE A 4 -7.91 -35.59 -54.78
N VAL A 5 -7.28 -34.50 -54.32
CA VAL A 5 -6.29 -34.53 -53.24
C VAL A 5 -6.46 -33.28 -52.39
N SER A 6 -6.82 -33.51 -51.14
CA SER A 6 -6.99 -32.55 -50.05
C SER A 6 -5.65 -31.93 -49.65
N LEU A 7 -5.57 -30.60 -49.60
CA LEU A 7 -4.46 -29.88 -48.98
C LEU A 7 -4.79 -29.63 -47.50
N LEU A 8 -4.15 -30.43 -46.66
CA LEU A 8 -4.18 -30.38 -45.21
C LEU A 8 -3.35 -29.16 -44.75
N VAL A 9 -4.00 -28.08 -44.34
CA VAL A 9 -3.32 -26.94 -43.70
C VAL A 9 -3.15 -27.27 -42.23
N LEU A 10 -2.02 -27.90 -41.90
CA LEU A 10 -1.60 -28.10 -40.51
C LEU A 10 -0.94 -26.79 -40.02
N GLY A 11 -1.76 -25.86 -39.53
CA GLY A 11 -1.29 -24.68 -38.82
C GLY A 11 -0.73 -25.07 -37.45
N LEU A 12 0.58 -25.25 -37.37
CA LEU A 12 1.33 -25.36 -36.11
C LEU A 12 1.22 -24.04 -35.33
N PHE A 13 0.21 -23.96 -34.46
CA PHE A 13 0.21 -23.02 -33.34
C PHE A 13 1.25 -23.50 -32.32
N LEU A 14 2.52 -23.18 -32.55
CA LEU A 14 3.52 -23.17 -31.50
C LEU A 14 3.18 -21.99 -30.59
N GLY A 15 2.36 -22.26 -29.57
CA GLY A 15 2.13 -21.36 -28.46
C GLY A 15 3.44 -21.19 -27.70
N TRP A 16 4.17 -20.13 -28.03
CA TRP A 16 5.24 -19.61 -27.18
C TRP A 16 4.55 -19.01 -25.96
N GLY A 17 4.24 -19.87 -24.99
CA GLY A 17 3.94 -19.43 -23.64
C GLY A 17 5.22 -18.87 -23.05
N SER A 18 5.55 -17.62 -23.36
CA SER A 18 6.53 -16.87 -22.60
C SER A 18 5.99 -16.77 -21.17
N THR A 19 6.46 -17.67 -20.30
CA THR A 19 6.39 -17.46 -18.87
C THR A 19 7.27 -16.24 -18.62
N TYR A 20 6.66 -15.06 -18.58
CA TYR A 20 7.35 -13.85 -18.17
C TYR A 20 7.91 -14.12 -16.78
N ALA A 21 9.23 -14.26 -16.70
CA ALA A 21 9.93 -14.45 -15.43
C ALA A 21 9.55 -13.29 -14.51
N GLN A 22 9.06 -13.62 -13.31
CA GLN A 22 8.73 -12.59 -12.33
C GLN A 22 10.02 -11.90 -11.91
N PRO A 23 10.02 -10.55 -11.80
CA PRO A 23 11.19 -9.83 -11.37
C PRO A 23 11.75 -10.34 -10.04
N THR A 24 13.07 -10.30 -9.87
CA THR A 24 13.74 -10.75 -8.65
C THR A 24 14.16 -9.57 -7.76
N PRO A 25 14.39 -9.77 -6.44
CA PRO A 25 14.94 -8.73 -5.57
C PRO A 25 16.26 -8.12 -6.11
N GLU A 26 17.11 -8.93 -6.73
CA GLU A 26 18.39 -8.49 -7.29
C GLU A 26 18.20 -7.46 -8.41
N GLU A 27 17.17 -7.61 -9.25
CA GLU A 27 16.84 -6.65 -10.30
C GLU A 27 16.37 -5.31 -9.72
N VAL A 28 15.63 -5.35 -8.60
CA VAL A 28 15.25 -4.14 -7.86
C VAL A 28 16.50 -3.43 -7.33
N TYR A 29 17.42 -4.18 -6.72
CA TYR A 29 18.65 -3.62 -6.14
C TYR A 29 19.58 -3.05 -7.21
N LYS A 30 19.66 -3.69 -8.37
CA LYS A 30 20.35 -3.15 -9.55
C LYS A 30 19.72 -1.83 -9.99
N CYS A 31 18.39 -1.75 -10.03
CA CYS A 31 17.70 -0.51 -10.37
C CYS A 31 18.00 0.62 -9.37
N PHE A 32 18.05 0.32 -8.06
CA PHE A 32 18.44 1.29 -7.04
C PHE A 32 19.87 1.80 -7.22
N ALA A 33 20.81 0.90 -7.54
CA ALA A 33 22.19 1.29 -7.84
C ALA A 33 22.27 2.20 -9.08
N GLU A 34 21.53 1.88 -10.15
CA GLU A 34 21.46 2.69 -11.36
C GLU A 34 20.79 4.07 -11.15
N LEU A 35 19.93 4.20 -10.14
CA LEU A 35 19.33 5.47 -9.76
C LEU A 35 20.33 6.39 -9.04
N GLY A 36 21.44 5.84 -8.53
CA GLY A 36 22.47 6.57 -7.81
C GLY A 36 22.13 6.83 -6.34
N VAL A 37 21.35 5.92 -5.70
CA VAL A 37 21.00 6.00 -4.28
C VAL A 37 22.26 6.05 -3.41
N SER A 38 22.30 7.02 -2.49
CA SER A 38 23.47 7.24 -1.63
C SER A 38 23.67 6.15 -0.56
N ASP A 39 22.59 5.70 0.08
CA ASP A 39 22.60 4.61 1.07
C ASP A 39 21.90 3.36 0.53
N LEU A 40 22.58 2.69 -0.40
CA LEU A 40 22.04 1.50 -1.06
C LEU A 40 21.81 0.34 -0.08
N GLN A 41 22.68 0.17 0.93
CA GLN A 41 22.61 -0.96 1.86
C GLN A 41 21.39 -0.87 2.78
N THR A 42 21.10 0.31 3.33
CA THR A 42 19.91 0.52 4.15
C THR A 42 18.64 0.27 3.32
N LEU A 43 18.62 0.76 2.07
CA LEU A 43 17.47 0.58 1.20
C LEU A 43 17.25 -0.89 0.81
N GLN A 44 18.32 -1.61 0.47
CA GLN A 44 18.27 -3.04 0.18
C GLN A 44 17.74 -3.83 1.38
N THR A 45 18.19 -3.51 2.59
CA THR A 45 17.75 -4.16 3.82
C THR A 45 16.25 -3.94 4.07
N ALA A 46 15.79 -2.70 3.91
CA ALA A 46 14.39 -2.35 4.06
C ALA A 46 13.47 -3.08 3.07
N PHE A 47 13.85 -3.10 1.79
CA PHE A 47 13.08 -3.79 0.76
C PHE A 47 13.17 -5.32 0.89
N ALA A 48 14.32 -5.87 1.29
CA ALA A 48 14.45 -7.30 1.61
C ALA A 48 13.46 -7.73 2.69
N LYS A 49 13.34 -6.94 3.77
CA LYS A 49 12.33 -7.17 4.81
C LYS A 49 10.91 -7.08 4.22
N GLY A 50 10.64 -6.06 3.40
CA GLY A 50 9.34 -5.92 2.74
C GLY A 50 8.94 -7.10 1.86
N PHE A 51 9.89 -7.68 1.12
CA PHE A 51 9.69 -8.87 0.31
C PHE A 51 9.44 -10.10 1.18
N ALA A 52 10.24 -10.30 2.23
CA ALA A 52 10.08 -11.41 3.16
C ALA A 52 8.74 -11.36 3.90
N ASP A 53 8.32 -10.17 4.32
CA ASP A 53 7.04 -9.92 4.98
C ASP A 53 5.85 -9.87 4.00
N LYS A 54 6.10 -9.99 2.68
CA LYS A 54 5.09 -9.90 1.61
C LYS A 54 4.30 -8.59 1.58
N ARG A 55 4.86 -7.50 2.09
CA ARG A 55 4.23 -6.16 2.05
C ARG A 55 4.46 -5.42 0.74
N ILE A 56 5.39 -5.89 -0.07
CA ILE A 56 5.67 -5.41 -1.42
C ILE A 56 6.21 -6.57 -2.25
N THR A 57 5.91 -6.59 -3.55
CA THR A 57 6.49 -7.57 -4.49
C THR A 57 7.70 -6.97 -5.21
N PRO A 58 8.68 -7.78 -5.63
CA PRO A 58 9.79 -7.29 -6.45
C PRO A 58 9.33 -6.59 -7.73
N ASP A 59 8.29 -7.11 -8.38
CA ASP A 59 7.64 -6.49 -9.54
C ASP A 59 7.14 -5.06 -9.25
N THR A 60 6.44 -4.86 -8.13
CA THR A 60 5.96 -3.52 -7.74
C THR A 60 7.11 -2.58 -7.39
N ALA A 61 8.13 -3.07 -6.67
CA ALA A 61 9.31 -2.29 -6.32
C ALA A 61 10.13 -1.90 -7.56
N LEU A 62 10.27 -2.81 -8.53
CA LEU A 62 10.96 -2.55 -9.79
C LEU A 62 10.21 -1.49 -10.60
N ARG A 63 8.89 -1.60 -10.74
CA ARG A 63 8.05 -0.57 -11.40
C ARG A 63 8.21 0.79 -10.72
N LEU A 64 8.21 0.83 -9.40
CA LEU A 64 8.46 2.06 -8.63
C LEU A 64 9.80 2.68 -9.01
N CYS A 65 10.88 1.90 -8.94
CA CYS A 65 12.21 2.38 -9.30
C CYS A 65 12.27 2.87 -10.77
N GLN A 66 11.73 2.10 -11.71
CA GLN A 66 11.71 2.46 -13.13
C GLN A 66 10.95 3.77 -13.39
N ARG A 67 9.79 3.98 -12.75
CA ARG A 67 9.05 5.24 -12.88
C ARG A 67 9.82 6.40 -12.28
N LEU A 68 10.48 6.22 -11.14
CA LEU A 68 11.34 7.26 -10.57
C LEU A 68 12.53 7.60 -11.47
N LYS A 69 13.16 6.60 -12.11
CA LYS A 69 14.25 6.82 -13.09
C LYS A 69 13.82 7.67 -14.27
N GLN A 70 12.57 7.58 -14.70
CA GLN A 70 12.02 8.34 -15.83
C GLN A 70 11.74 9.81 -15.47
N THR A 71 11.76 10.18 -14.20
CA THR A 71 11.57 11.58 -13.79
C THR A 71 12.85 12.39 -13.97
N ALA A 72 12.71 13.67 -14.34
CA ALA A 72 13.83 14.62 -14.44
C ALA A 72 14.25 15.20 -13.08
N ALA A 73 13.65 14.75 -11.98
CA ALA A 73 13.90 15.28 -10.65
C ALA A 73 15.32 14.92 -10.14
N PRO A 74 15.91 15.74 -9.25
CA PRO A 74 17.16 15.43 -8.58
C PRO A 74 17.17 14.02 -7.96
N ILE A 75 18.35 13.39 -7.94
CA ILE A 75 18.53 12.05 -7.33
C ILE A 75 18.04 12.05 -5.87
N SER A 76 18.33 13.11 -5.11
CA SER A 76 17.91 13.24 -3.71
C SER A 76 16.39 13.14 -3.52
N LEU A 77 15.58 13.71 -4.42
CA LEU A 77 14.12 13.61 -4.33
C LEU A 77 13.60 12.23 -4.69
N ARG A 78 14.20 11.59 -5.71
CA ARG A 78 13.87 10.22 -6.11
C ARG A 78 14.24 9.21 -5.02
N GLU A 79 15.41 9.40 -4.42
CA GLU A 79 15.87 8.65 -3.26
C GLU A 79 14.95 8.87 -2.05
N GLY A 80 14.48 10.11 -1.84
CA GLY A 80 13.52 10.44 -0.78
C GLY A 80 12.28 9.54 -0.78
N VAL A 81 11.68 9.32 -1.96
CA VAL A 81 10.51 8.42 -2.12
C VAL A 81 10.86 7.00 -1.67
N LEU A 82 11.99 6.47 -2.15
CA LEU A 82 12.45 5.12 -1.83
C LEU A 82 12.75 4.99 -0.34
N GLN A 83 13.37 5.99 0.28
CA GLN A 83 13.68 6.01 1.70
C GLN A 83 12.42 6.06 2.56
N ILE A 84 11.39 6.83 2.19
CA ILE A 84 10.12 6.90 2.94
C ILE A 84 9.45 5.52 2.94
N ILE A 85 9.35 4.88 1.77
CA ILE A 85 8.78 3.53 1.63
C ILE A 85 9.64 2.51 2.39
N GLY A 86 10.96 2.57 2.27
CA GLY A 86 11.88 1.70 2.99
C GLY A 86 11.71 1.80 4.51
N ARG A 87 11.60 3.02 5.07
CA ARG A 87 11.31 3.22 6.50
C ARG A 87 9.96 2.63 6.89
N ALA A 88 8.93 2.80 6.07
CA ALA A 88 7.62 2.20 6.32
C ALA A 88 7.69 0.66 6.37
N LEU A 89 8.46 0.02 5.49
CA LEU A 89 8.69 -1.43 5.51
C LEU A 89 9.42 -1.88 6.78
N MET A 90 10.43 -1.13 7.23
CA MET A 90 11.14 -1.40 8.48
C MET A 90 10.23 -1.25 9.71
N GLU A 91 9.30 -0.29 9.68
CA GLU A 91 8.26 -0.07 10.69
C GLU A 91 7.09 -1.06 10.56
N GLU A 92 7.18 -2.02 9.64
CA GLU A 92 6.15 -3.03 9.38
C GLU A 92 4.78 -2.43 9.04
N LEU A 93 4.79 -1.32 8.29
CA LEU A 93 3.59 -0.67 7.78
C LEU A 93 3.24 -1.24 6.40
N PRO A 94 1.93 -1.33 6.05
CA PRO A 94 1.55 -1.60 4.69
C PRO A 94 1.93 -0.41 3.79
N VAL A 95 2.60 -0.70 2.67
CA VAL A 95 3.13 0.35 1.78
C VAL A 95 2.31 0.58 0.52
N THR A 96 1.25 -0.20 0.30
CA THR A 96 0.40 -0.09 -0.90
C THR A 96 -0.10 1.33 -1.13
N MET A 97 -0.64 2.00 -0.10
CA MET A 97 -1.06 3.40 -0.21
C MET A 97 0.07 4.35 -0.61
N LEU A 98 1.27 4.17 -0.06
CA LEU A 98 2.41 5.04 -0.36
C LEU A 98 2.85 4.85 -1.82
N ILE A 99 2.87 3.62 -2.30
CA ILE A 99 3.19 3.30 -3.69
C ILE A 99 2.13 3.85 -4.63
N ASP A 100 0.85 3.64 -4.34
CA ASP A 100 -0.26 4.14 -5.15
C ASP A 100 -0.24 5.66 -5.25
N LYS A 101 0.03 6.36 -4.14
CA LYS A 101 0.13 7.82 -4.13
C LYS A 101 1.35 8.33 -4.87
N THR A 102 2.47 7.62 -4.78
CA THR A 102 3.63 7.91 -5.64
C THR A 102 3.24 7.78 -7.11
N PHE A 103 2.61 6.68 -7.51
CA PHE A 103 2.21 6.46 -8.90
C PHE A 103 1.18 7.46 -9.40
N GLU A 104 0.19 7.79 -8.57
CA GLU A 104 -0.80 8.81 -8.87
C GLU A 104 -0.12 10.17 -9.08
N GLY A 105 0.73 10.60 -8.15
CA GLY A 105 1.47 11.86 -8.23
C GLY A 105 2.35 11.95 -9.48
N LEU A 106 3.14 10.90 -9.75
CA LEU A 106 3.98 10.82 -10.94
C LEU A 106 3.16 10.89 -12.23
N THR A 107 2.02 10.20 -12.28
CA THR A 107 1.14 10.20 -13.46
C THR A 107 0.49 11.56 -13.68
N LYS A 108 0.19 12.29 -12.60
CA LYS A 108 -0.37 13.64 -12.64
C LYS A 108 0.69 14.74 -12.83
N GLY A 109 1.97 14.39 -12.89
CA GLY A 109 3.07 15.36 -12.99
C GLY A 109 3.25 16.22 -11.74
N ILE A 110 2.84 15.72 -10.57
CA ILE A 110 3.06 16.41 -9.29
C ILE A 110 4.57 16.44 -9.01
N PRO A 111 5.14 17.58 -8.58
CA PRO A 111 6.54 17.68 -8.18
C PRO A 111 6.93 16.64 -7.11
N LEU A 112 8.13 16.05 -7.21
CA LEU A 112 8.55 14.96 -6.33
C LEU A 112 8.77 15.39 -4.87
N ASP A 113 9.13 16.65 -4.62
CA ASP A 113 9.16 17.24 -3.29
C ASP A 113 7.77 17.24 -2.65
N VAL A 114 6.74 17.67 -3.39
CA VAL A 114 5.34 17.62 -2.93
C VAL A 114 4.88 16.18 -2.70
N ILE A 115 5.29 15.23 -3.56
CA ILE A 115 5.02 13.80 -3.35
C ILE A 115 5.70 13.32 -2.07
N ASN A 116 6.97 13.64 -1.85
CA ASN A 116 7.71 13.23 -0.64
C ASN A 116 7.03 13.72 0.63
N ASP A 117 6.62 14.98 0.67
CA ASP A 117 5.91 15.55 1.82
C ASP A 117 4.57 14.82 2.05
N ASP A 118 3.78 14.56 0.99
CA ASP A 118 2.54 13.80 1.10
C ASP A 118 2.76 12.36 1.60
N LEU A 119 3.84 11.70 1.16
CA LEU A 119 4.18 10.35 1.59
C LEU A 119 4.60 10.31 3.06
N LEU A 120 5.34 11.30 3.55
CA LEU A 120 5.71 11.41 4.97
C LEU A 120 4.48 11.54 5.87
N GLU A 121 3.53 12.38 5.45
CA GLU A 121 2.26 12.57 6.15
C GLU A 121 1.45 11.29 6.20
N ARG A 122 1.29 10.62 5.04
CA ARG A 122 0.55 9.35 4.96
C ARG A 122 1.23 8.22 5.72
N LYS A 123 2.57 8.15 5.71
CA LYS A 123 3.31 7.18 6.54
C LYS A 123 3.00 7.38 8.02
N THR A 124 2.96 8.65 8.46
CA THR A 124 2.60 8.99 9.85
C THR A 124 1.19 8.53 10.17
N THR A 125 0.21 8.79 9.29
CA THR A 125 -1.17 8.33 9.45
C THR A 125 -1.28 6.81 9.51
N LEU A 126 -0.56 6.07 8.64
CA LEU A 126 -0.51 4.61 8.69
C LEU A 126 0.01 4.10 10.03
N SER A 127 1.04 4.74 10.58
CA SER A 127 1.61 4.41 11.89
C SER A 127 0.63 4.68 13.04
N GLU A 128 -0.06 5.83 13.01
CA GLU A 128 -1.10 6.18 13.99
C GLU A 128 -2.25 5.16 13.98
N VAL A 129 -2.73 4.79 12.79
CA VAL A 129 -3.81 3.79 12.63
C VAL A 129 -3.35 2.39 13.08
N LYS A 130 -2.15 1.96 12.68
CA LYS A 130 -1.58 0.67 13.13
C LYS A 130 -1.49 0.62 14.65
N THR A 131 -1.00 1.69 15.27
CA THR A 131 -0.85 1.79 16.73
C THR A 131 -2.22 1.72 17.43
N LEU A 132 -3.21 2.46 16.92
CA LEU A 132 -4.58 2.40 17.43
C LEU A 132 -5.15 0.99 17.34
N LEU A 133 -5.11 0.38 16.16
CA LEU A 133 -5.65 -0.96 15.94
C LEU A 133 -4.94 -2.02 16.80
N ALA A 134 -3.61 -1.97 16.90
CA ALA A 134 -2.84 -2.84 17.77
C ALA A 134 -3.22 -2.67 19.25
N SER A 135 -3.45 -1.44 19.71
CA SER A 135 -3.91 -1.16 21.09
C SER A 135 -5.28 -1.76 21.39
N LYS A 136 -6.09 -2.03 20.36
CA LYS A 136 -7.38 -2.73 20.45
C LYS A 136 -7.28 -4.23 20.17
N GLY A 137 -6.07 -4.78 20.10
CA GLY A 137 -5.85 -6.21 19.85
C GLY A 137 -6.03 -6.64 18.40
N VAL A 138 -6.27 -5.72 17.46
CA VAL A 138 -6.35 -6.01 16.02
C VAL A 138 -4.93 -6.26 15.49
N THR A 139 -4.53 -7.53 15.54
CA THR A 139 -3.20 -8.01 15.13
C THR A 139 -3.35 -9.34 14.37
N ILE A 140 -2.30 -9.79 13.69
CA ILE A 140 -2.30 -11.07 12.95
C ILE A 140 -2.57 -12.31 13.82
N ASN A 141 -2.38 -12.19 15.14
CA ASN A 141 -2.65 -13.26 16.09
C ASN A 141 -4.07 -13.20 16.67
N LEU A 142 -4.87 -12.19 16.28
CA LEU A 142 -6.24 -12.05 16.76
C LEU A 142 -7.09 -13.21 16.26
N THR A 143 -7.75 -13.85 17.22
CA THR A 143 -8.78 -14.85 16.98
C THR A 143 -10.11 -14.28 17.47
N ILE A 144 -10.99 -13.94 16.54
CA ILE A 144 -12.30 -13.36 16.85
C ILE A 144 -13.32 -14.50 16.90
N ARG A 145 -14.08 -14.60 18.00
CA ARG A 145 -15.17 -15.58 18.14
C ARG A 145 -16.52 -14.87 18.12
N PHE A 146 -17.37 -15.24 17.18
CA PHE A 146 -18.75 -14.79 17.08
C PHE A 146 -19.68 -16.00 17.03
N GLY A 147 -20.28 -16.33 18.18
CA GLY A 147 -21.06 -17.57 18.33
C GLY A 147 -20.20 -18.81 18.07
N MET A 148 -20.59 -19.61 17.06
CA MET A 148 -19.85 -20.80 16.64
C MET A 148 -18.72 -20.52 15.62
N VAL A 149 -18.60 -19.28 15.13
CA VAL A 149 -17.62 -18.92 14.10
C VAL A 149 -16.35 -18.38 14.74
N THR A 150 -15.20 -18.87 14.28
CA THR A 150 -13.88 -18.37 14.68
C THR A 150 -13.16 -17.80 13.45
N LEU A 151 -12.78 -16.52 13.52
CA LEU A 151 -11.96 -15.86 12.50
C LEU A 151 -10.52 -15.73 13.00
N LYS A 152 -9.58 -16.24 12.22
CA LYS A 152 -8.14 -15.97 12.39
C LYS A 152 -7.72 -14.93 11.35
N LEU A 153 -7.13 -13.82 11.79
CA LEU A 153 -6.73 -12.76 10.87
C LEU A 153 -5.48 -13.15 10.08
N THR A 154 -5.46 -12.78 8.81
CA THR A 154 -4.27 -12.83 7.95
C THR A 154 -3.53 -11.51 8.01
N LEU A 155 -2.23 -11.51 7.65
CA LEU A 155 -1.46 -10.27 7.47
C LEU A 155 -2.15 -9.36 6.45
N GLU A 156 -2.60 -9.91 5.33
CA GLU A 156 -3.31 -9.18 4.28
C GLU A 156 -4.56 -8.46 4.79
N ALA A 157 -5.39 -9.12 5.61
CA ALA A 157 -6.58 -8.49 6.17
C ALA A 157 -6.24 -7.33 7.12
N VAL A 158 -5.21 -7.50 7.97
CA VAL A 158 -4.74 -6.45 8.89
C VAL A 158 -4.15 -5.27 8.12
N ASP A 159 -3.24 -5.54 7.18
CA ASP A 159 -2.58 -4.52 6.36
C ASP A 159 -3.58 -3.76 5.48
N THR A 160 -4.57 -4.45 4.91
CA THR A 160 -5.67 -3.82 4.15
C THR A 160 -6.52 -2.95 5.07
N THR A 161 -6.85 -3.42 6.28
CA THR A 161 -7.63 -2.64 7.25
C THR A 161 -6.89 -1.35 7.64
N ILE A 162 -5.60 -1.43 7.94
CA ILE A 162 -4.78 -0.25 8.27
C ILE A 162 -4.77 0.73 7.09
N THR A 163 -4.55 0.21 5.87
CA THR A 163 -4.51 0.99 4.63
C THR A 163 -5.83 1.72 4.38
N GLU A 164 -6.95 1.01 4.44
CA GLU A 164 -8.28 1.57 4.17
C GLU A 164 -8.71 2.57 5.24
N ALA A 165 -8.46 2.29 6.52
CA ALA A 165 -8.77 3.22 7.60
C ALA A 165 -7.95 4.51 7.50
N ALA A 166 -6.63 4.40 7.27
CA ALA A 166 -5.76 5.56 7.05
C ALA A 166 -6.21 6.36 5.82
N GLY A 167 -6.58 5.68 4.73
CA GLY A 167 -7.02 6.31 3.48
C GLY A 167 -8.33 7.08 3.67
N ALA A 168 -9.29 6.48 4.38
CA ALA A 168 -10.54 7.14 4.70
C ALA A 168 -10.35 8.42 5.55
N LEU A 169 -9.43 8.38 6.52
CA LEU A 169 -9.11 9.55 7.35
C LEU A 169 -8.44 10.66 6.53
N GLU A 170 -7.45 10.32 5.71
CA GLU A 170 -6.78 11.27 4.80
C GLU A 170 -7.78 11.92 3.84
N ASP A 171 -8.65 11.13 3.21
CA ASP A 171 -9.65 11.62 2.26
C ASP A 171 -10.71 12.50 2.95
N TYR A 172 -11.14 12.13 4.15
CA TYR A 172 -12.10 12.91 4.93
C TYR A 172 -11.53 14.30 5.26
N VAL A 173 -10.30 14.34 5.79
CA VAL A 173 -9.66 15.59 6.21
C VAL A 173 -9.34 16.48 4.99
N ARG A 174 -8.73 15.92 3.95
CA ARG A 174 -8.36 16.66 2.73
C ARG A 174 -9.57 17.08 1.91
N GLY A 175 -10.68 16.35 2.01
CA GLY A 175 -11.96 16.70 1.43
C GLY A 175 -12.71 17.82 2.18
N GLY A 176 -12.15 18.36 3.26
CA GLY A 176 -12.77 19.43 4.05
C GLY A 176 -13.85 18.94 5.00
N GLY A 177 -13.78 17.68 5.45
CA GLY A 177 -14.69 17.12 6.44
C GLY A 177 -14.66 17.88 7.79
N LYS A 178 -15.76 17.79 8.54
CA LYS A 178 -15.94 18.47 9.82
C LYS A 178 -15.24 17.71 10.96
N LEU A 179 -14.16 18.26 11.48
CA LEU A 179 -13.30 17.57 12.46
C LEU A 179 -13.91 17.45 13.86
N GLU A 180 -14.94 18.24 14.14
CA GLU A 180 -15.75 18.18 15.35
C GLU A 180 -16.80 17.05 15.35
N ASP A 181 -17.15 16.52 14.17
CA ASP A 181 -18.12 15.43 14.02
C ASP A 181 -17.42 14.07 14.04
N ALA A 182 -17.09 13.60 15.24
CA ALA A 182 -16.43 12.33 15.46
C ALA A 182 -17.21 11.13 14.87
N ASN A 183 -18.56 11.20 14.86
CA ASN A 183 -19.38 10.13 14.32
C ASN A 183 -19.30 10.10 12.79
N ALA A 184 -19.31 11.25 12.11
CA ALA A 184 -19.10 11.30 10.66
C ALA A 184 -17.72 10.74 10.26
N ILE A 185 -16.67 11.04 11.02
CA ILE A 185 -15.32 10.49 10.80
C ILE A 185 -15.34 8.96 10.96
N LYS A 186 -15.92 8.46 12.05
CA LYS A 186 -16.08 7.02 12.28
C LYS A 186 -16.87 6.36 11.15
N SER A 187 -17.99 6.96 10.72
CA SER A 187 -18.79 6.45 9.61
C SER A 187 -18.03 6.42 8.29
N ALA A 188 -17.17 7.41 8.00
CA ALA A 188 -16.33 7.41 6.81
C ALA A 188 -15.35 6.23 6.80
N VAL A 189 -14.69 5.98 7.94
CA VAL A 189 -13.80 4.81 8.10
C VAL A 189 -14.59 3.51 7.94
N GLN A 190 -15.70 3.35 8.66
CA GLN A 190 -16.51 2.12 8.60
C GLN A 190 -17.04 1.84 7.19
N LEU A 191 -17.51 2.87 6.48
CA LEU A 191 -17.97 2.74 5.11
C LEU A 191 -16.85 2.26 4.17
N ARG A 192 -15.62 2.76 4.37
CA ARG A 192 -14.47 2.31 3.59
C ARG A 192 -14.13 0.86 3.88
N LEU A 193 -14.05 0.48 5.16
CA LEU A 193 -13.76 -0.90 5.57
C LEU A 193 -14.80 -1.90 5.06
N LEU A 194 -16.09 -1.57 5.12
CA LEU A 194 -17.18 -2.43 4.64
C LEU A 194 -17.18 -2.65 3.12
N ARG A 195 -16.62 -1.71 2.35
CA ARG A 195 -16.59 -1.78 0.88
C ARG A 195 -15.45 -2.63 0.34
N ASN A 196 -14.42 -2.91 1.15
CA ASN A 196 -13.27 -3.69 0.71
C ASN A 196 -13.49 -5.19 0.99
N PRO A 197 -13.63 -6.04 -0.05
CA PRO A 197 -13.94 -7.46 0.12
C PRO A 197 -12.80 -8.28 0.74
N LEU A 198 -11.57 -7.74 0.79
CA LEU A 198 -10.44 -8.38 1.46
C LEU A 198 -10.49 -8.24 2.99
N ILE A 199 -11.38 -7.38 3.51
CA ILE A 199 -11.59 -7.18 4.94
C ILE A 199 -12.80 -8.02 5.38
N PRO A 200 -12.61 -9.04 6.24
CA PRO A 200 -13.73 -9.84 6.72
C PRO A 200 -14.75 -8.98 7.48
N GLN A 201 -16.04 -9.17 7.22
CA GLN A 201 -17.10 -8.40 7.88
C GLN A 201 -17.05 -8.51 9.41
N MET A 202 -16.68 -9.67 9.96
CA MET A 202 -16.48 -9.84 11.41
C MET A 202 -15.39 -8.94 11.97
N LEU A 203 -14.32 -8.69 11.21
CA LEU A 203 -13.27 -7.76 11.62
C LEU A 203 -13.80 -6.32 11.63
N THR A 204 -14.53 -5.92 10.60
CA THR A 204 -15.14 -4.59 10.52
C THR A 204 -16.11 -4.35 11.70
N SER A 205 -16.99 -5.32 11.99
CA SER A 205 -17.89 -5.25 13.16
C SER A 205 -17.13 -5.20 14.48
N TYR A 206 -16.03 -5.96 14.61
CA TYR A 206 -15.19 -5.91 15.81
C TYR A 206 -14.57 -4.52 15.99
N ILE A 207 -13.99 -3.95 14.93
CA ILE A 207 -13.41 -2.59 14.93
C ILE A 207 -14.45 -1.54 15.31
N ASP A 208 -15.68 -1.64 14.78
CA ASP A 208 -16.78 -0.74 15.13
C ASP A 208 -17.12 -0.76 16.64
N GLN A 209 -16.96 -1.91 17.29
CA GLN A 209 -17.20 -2.09 18.71
C GLN A 209 -16.04 -1.59 19.58
N VAL A 210 -14.79 -1.84 19.17
CA VAL A 210 -13.61 -1.61 20.02
C VAL A 210 -12.91 -0.27 19.79
N VAL A 211 -13.13 0.37 18.63
CA VAL A 211 -12.59 1.70 18.34
C VAL A 211 -13.69 2.75 18.42
N SER A 212 -13.52 3.70 19.33
CA SER A 212 -14.46 4.78 19.54
C SER A 212 -14.37 5.85 18.44
N ALA A 213 -15.45 6.63 18.29
CA ALA A 213 -15.47 7.77 17.38
C ALA A 213 -14.41 8.82 17.75
N ALA A 214 -14.16 9.04 19.04
CA ALA A 214 -13.17 9.99 19.54
C ALA A 214 -11.73 9.60 19.13
N GLU A 215 -11.40 8.31 19.11
CA GLU A 215 -10.07 7.84 18.70
C GLU A 215 -9.82 8.06 17.21
N TRP A 216 -10.82 7.81 16.35
CA TRP A 216 -10.73 8.17 14.93
C TRP A 216 -10.61 9.67 14.73
N ALA A 217 -11.40 10.45 15.47
CA ALA A 217 -11.35 11.91 15.41
C ALA A 217 -9.98 12.46 15.83
N GLN A 218 -9.32 11.83 16.81
CA GLN A 218 -7.99 12.25 17.23
C GLN A 218 -6.95 12.12 16.10
N ILE A 219 -6.97 11.02 15.35
CA ILE A 219 -6.08 10.85 14.19
C ILE A 219 -6.43 11.87 13.11
N ALA A 220 -7.71 12.07 12.79
CA ALA A 220 -8.14 13.07 11.81
C ALA A 220 -7.69 14.51 12.18
N GLN A 221 -7.77 14.86 13.47
CA GLN A 221 -7.26 16.15 13.96
C GLN A 221 -5.74 16.25 13.84
N ASN A 222 -5.00 15.16 14.07
CA ASN A 222 -3.56 15.14 13.87
C ASN A 222 -3.18 15.36 12.41
N ILE A 223 -3.87 14.69 11.46
CA ILE A 223 -3.72 14.93 10.01
C ILE A 223 -3.95 16.42 9.72
N ALA A 224 -5.08 16.98 10.17
CA ALA A 224 -5.42 18.38 9.90
C ALA A 224 -4.41 19.38 10.46
N LYS A 225 -3.78 19.07 11.61
CA LYS A 225 -2.70 19.90 12.17
C LYS A 225 -1.44 19.86 11.32
N ARG A 226 -1.12 18.71 10.72
CA ARG A 226 0.06 18.57 9.87
C ARG A 226 -0.11 19.27 8.52
N LEU A 227 -1.31 19.21 7.93
CA LEU A 227 -1.64 19.90 6.67
C LEU A 227 -1.69 21.44 6.74
N LYS A 228 -1.64 22.03 7.94
CA LYS A 228 -1.63 23.49 8.13
C LYS A 228 -0.22 24.09 8.25
N LYS A 229 0.82 23.26 8.20
CA LYS A 229 2.22 23.69 8.21
C LYS A 229 2.66 24.07 6.79
#